data_AF-A0A1D7QN67-F1
#
_entry.id   AF-A0A1D7QN67-F1
#
_cell.length_a   1.000
_cell.length_b   1.000
_cell.length_c   1.000
_cell.angle_alpha   90.00
_cell.angle_beta   90.00
_cell.angle_gamma   90.00
#
_symmetry.space_group_name_H-M   'P 1'
#
loop_
_entity.id
_entity.type
_entity.pdbx_description
1 polymer ?
#
loop_
_entity_poly.entity_id
_entity_poly.type
_entity_poly.pdbx_seq_one_letter_code
_entity_poly.pdbx_strand_id
1 'polypeptide(L)' 'MKSSTISVLIYGEYHYFTYEFHAQSDYGQMAEVKMGDKRMYVDENLSPFMTSIPEDWIGPIICKLKEVIN' A
#
# COMPACT_ATOMS: atom_id res chain seq x y z
N MET A 1 4.03 7.51 14.72
CA MET A 1 3.88 7.46 13.25
C MET A 1 2.39 7.60 12.93
N LYS A 2 2.03 8.19 11.78
CA LYS A 2 0.63 8.50 11.44
C LYS A 2 0.17 7.55 10.33
N SER A 3 -0.82 6.72 10.63
CA SER A 3 -1.49 5.89 9.64
C SER A 3 -2.57 6.69 8.91
N SER A 4 -2.66 6.52 7.60
CA SER A 4 -3.70 7.09 6.72
C SER A 4 -4.53 5.97 6.11
N THR A 5 -5.74 6.29 5.62
CA THR A 5 -6.64 5.32 4.97
C THR A 5 -6.92 5.73 3.53
N ILE A 6 -6.90 4.77 2.62
CA ILE A 6 -7.33 4.92 1.22
C ILE A 6 -8.48 3.97 0.92
N SER A 7 -9.40 4.39 0.04
CA SER A 7 -10.37 3.52 -0.60
C SER A 7 -9.93 3.21 -2.03
N VAL A 8 -10.01 1.95 -2.42
CA VAL A 8 -9.62 1.45 -3.73
C VAL A 8 -10.79 0.68 -4.33
N LEU A 9 -11.19 1.04 -5.56
CA LEU A 9 -12.23 0.32 -6.29
C LEU A 9 -11.61 -0.89 -6.99
N ILE A 10 -12.02 -2.10 -6.60
CA ILE A 10 -11.54 -3.36 -7.17
C ILE A 10 -12.78 -4.19 -7.54
N TYR A 11 -12.88 -4.58 -8.81
CA TYR A 11 -14.03 -5.34 -9.34
C TYR A 11 -15.41 -4.76 -9.03
N GLY A 12 -15.52 -3.42 -8.94
CA GLY A 12 -16.77 -2.73 -8.65
C GLY A 12 -17.08 -2.54 -7.17
N GLU A 13 -16.24 -3.06 -6.27
CA GLU A 13 -16.38 -2.90 -4.82
C GLU A 13 -15.27 -2.02 -4.24
N TYR A 14 -15.61 -1.19 -3.25
CA TYR A 14 -14.63 -0.37 -2.53
C TYR A 14 -14.02 -1.16 -1.38
N HIS A 15 -12.69 -1.29 -1.42
CA HIS A 15 -11.89 -1.87 -0.36
C HIS A 15 -11.07 -0.78 0.33
N TYR A 16 -10.97 -0.86 1.65
CA TYR A 16 -10.27 0.14 2.47
C TYR A 16 -8.95 -0.42 2.96
N PHE A 17 -7.88 0.31 2.68
CA PHE A 17 -6.53 -0.03 3.11
C PHE A 17 -6.01 1.08 4.01
N THR A 18 -5.40 0.69 5.11
CA THR A 18 -4.57 1.62 5.88
C THR A 18 -3.15 1.54 5.38
N TYR A 19 -2.47 2.68 5.28
CA TYR A 19 -1.05 2.71 4.97
C TYR A 19 -0.27 3.58 5.97
N GLU A 20 0.99 3.23 6.17
CA GLU A 20 1.89 3.90 7.10
C GLU A 20 3.29 3.95 6.51
N PHE A 21 3.89 5.14 6.50
CA PHE A 21 5.28 5.32 6.11
C PHE A 21 6.20 4.99 7.27
N HIS A 22 7.16 4.11 7.00
CA HIS A 22 8.21 3.73 7.92
C HIS A 22 9.53 4.28 7.41
N ALA A 23 10.21 5.03 8.28
CA ALA A 23 11.62 5.31 8.09
C ALA A 23 12.39 4.06 8.53
N GLN A 24 12.90 3.22 7.61
CA GLN A 24 13.74 2.11 8.06
C GLN A 24 14.90 1.73 7.12
N SER A 25 16.10 1.76 7.72
CA SER A 25 17.43 1.24 7.35
C SER A 25 17.59 0.27 6.17
N ASP A 26 18.81 0.18 5.63
CA ASP A 26 19.32 -0.71 4.57
C ASP A 26 18.56 -0.70 3.21
N TYR A 27 17.28 -0.32 3.19
CA TYR A 27 16.39 -0.36 2.02
C TYR A 27 15.65 0.97 1.73
N GLY A 28 15.93 2.04 2.49
CA GLY A 28 15.39 3.38 2.24
C GLY A 28 14.06 3.66 2.95
N GLN A 29 13.20 4.46 2.34
CA GLN A 29 11.85 4.70 2.88
C GLN A 29 10.91 3.60 2.39
N MET A 30 10.01 3.11 3.26
CA MET A 30 8.99 2.15 2.86
C MET A 30 7.59 2.56 3.34
N ALA A 31 6.56 2.04 2.69
CA ALA A 31 5.20 2.08 3.20
C ALA A 31 4.65 0.67 3.42
N GLU A 32 4.06 0.45 4.60
CA GLU A 32 3.23 -0.72 4.87
C GLU A 32 1.79 -0.39 4.50
N VAL A 33 1.16 -1.24 3.69
CA VAL A 33 -0.25 -1.16 3.31
C VAL A 33 -0.96 -2.41 3.84
N LYS A 34 -2.07 -2.26 4.56
CA LYS A 34 -2.77 -3.38 5.20
C LYS A 34 -4.29 -3.31 5.11
N MET A 35 -4.91 -4.48 5.06
CA MET A 35 -6.35 -4.72 5.13
C MET A 35 -6.61 -6.04 5.86
N GLY A 36 -7.08 -5.96 7.11
CA GLY A 36 -7.18 -7.13 7.98
C GLY A 36 -5.82 -7.79 8.17
N ASP A 37 -5.73 -9.10 7.93
CA ASP A 37 -4.48 -9.86 8.02
C ASP A 37 -3.58 -9.72 6.79
N LYS A 38 -4.09 -9.13 5.69
CA LYS A 38 -3.33 -8.96 4.46
C LYS A 38 -2.48 -7.70 4.52
N ARG A 39 -1.24 -7.80 4.03
CA ARG A 39 -0.29 -6.70 4.00
C ARG A 39 0.54 -6.69 2.72
N MET A 40 1.02 -5.52 2.36
CA MET A 40 1.97 -5.28 1.28
C MET A 40 2.97 -4.21 1.74
N TYR A 41 4.24 -4.44 1.48
CA TYR A 41 5.31 -3.48 1.70
C TYR A 41 5.81 -2.99 0.36
N VAL A 42 5.90 -1.67 0.22
CA VAL A 42 6.38 -1.00 -0.98
C VAL A 42 7.56 -0.10 -0.64
N ASP A 43 8.51 0.00 -1.55
CA ASP A 43 9.64 0.91 -1.43
C ASP A 43 9.25 2.36 -1.73
N GLU A 44 10.24 3.26 -1.71
CA GLU A 44 10.11 4.68 -2.05
C GLU A 44 9.62 4.94 -3.48
N ASN A 45 9.76 3.97 -4.40
CA ASN A 45 9.25 4.03 -5.77
C ASN A 45 7.85 3.40 -5.89
N LEU A 46 7.23 3.02 -4.76
CA LEU A 46 5.98 2.28 -4.68
C LEU A 46 6.04 0.93 -5.39
N SER A 47 7.22 0.31 -5.43
CA SER A 47 7.43 -1.04 -5.94
C SER A 47 7.21 -2.05 -4.81
N PRO A 48 6.26 -3.00 -4.94
CA PRO A 48 6.02 -4.00 -3.92
C PRO A 48 7.17 -5.02 -3.88
N PHE A 49 7.70 -5.29 -2.69
CA PHE A 49 8.78 -6.26 -2.48
C PHE A 49 8.39 -7.39 -1.51
N MET A 50 7.28 -7.25 -0.80
CA MET A 50 6.69 -8.29 0.05
C MET A 50 5.18 -8.09 0.12
N THR A 51 4.41 -9.13 -0.17
CA THR A 51 2.94 -9.01 -0.20
C THR A 51 2.24 -10.33 0.11
N SER A 52 1.14 -10.22 0.85
CA SER A 52 0.10 -11.24 1.00
C SER A 52 -1.24 -10.79 0.41
N ILE A 53 -1.25 -9.63 -0.25
CA ILE A 53 -2.39 -9.11 -1.01
C ILE A 53 -2.42 -9.82 -2.38
N PRO A 54 -3.61 -10.20 -2.90
CA PRO A 54 -3.73 -10.80 -4.24
C PRO A 54 -3.04 -9.94 -5.32
N GLU A 55 -2.34 -10.59 -6.25
CA GLU A 55 -1.51 -9.90 -7.27
C GLU A 55 -2.33 -8.93 -8.14
N ASP A 56 -3.54 -9.34 -8.50
CA ASP A 56 -4.53 -8.57 -9.25
C ASP A 56 -5.00 -7.29 -8.53
N TRP A 57 -4.85 -7.22 -7.20
CA TRP A 57 -5.23 -6.06 -6.39
C TRP A 57 -4.09 -5.05 -6.24
N ILE A 58 -2.84 -5.47 -6.47
CA ILE A 58 -1.65 -4.64 -6.25
C ILE A 58 -1.69 -3.40 -7.14
N GLY A 59 -1.93 -3.56 -8.44
CA GLY A 59 -1.97 -2.46 -9.41
C GLY A 59 -2.92 -1.32 -8.98
N PRO A 60 -4.21 -1.61 -8.71
CA PRO A 60 -5.16 -0.63 -8.19
C PRO A 60 -4.70 0.08 -6.90
N ILE A 61 -4.12 -0.66 -5.95
CA ILE A 61 -3.64 -0.08 -4.68
C ILE A 61 -2.47 0.88 -4.93
N ILE A 62 -1.48 0.47 -5.74
CA ILE A 62 -0.33 1.32 -6.09
C ILE A 62 -0.79 2.57 -6.84
N CYS A 63 -1.72 2.43 -7.78
CA CYS A 63 -2.31 3.57 -8.48
C CYS A 63 -2.92 4.57 -7.48
N LYS A 64 -3.69 4.08 -6.51
CA LYS A 64 -4.31 4.94 -5.50
C LYS A 64 -3.30 5.59 -4.56
N LEU A 65 -2.24 4.87 -4.18
CA LEU A 65 -1.15 5.44 -3.37
C LEU A 65 -0.45 6.59 -4.11
N LYS A 66 -0.20 6.45 -5.42
CA LYS A 66 0.39 7.52 -6.24
C LYS A 66 -0.49 8.78 -6.26
N GLU A 67 -1.81 8.65 -6.25
CA GLU A 67 -2.74 9.79 -6.24
C GLU A 67 -2.74 10.56 -4.92
N VAL A 68 -2.46 9.90 -3.78
CA VAL A 68 -2.56 10.54 -2.45
C VAL A 68 -1.22 11.04 -1.91
N ILE A 69 -0.11 10.55 -2.47
CA ILE A 69 1.26 10.92 -2.06
C ILE A 69 1.80 12.07 -2.91
N ASN A 70 1.36 12.21 -4.17
CA ASN A 70 1.62 13.38 -5.01
C ASN A 70 0.70 14.54 -4.65
#